data_AF-A0A4D4N9T0-F1
#
_entry.id   AF-A0A4D4N9T0-F1
#
_cell.length_a   1.000
_cell.length_b   1.000
_cell.length_c   1.000
_cell.angle_alpha   90.00
_cell.angle_beta   90.00
_cell.angle_gamma   90.00
#
_symmetry.space_group_name_H-M   'P 1'
#
loop_
_entity.id
_entity.type
_entity.pdbx_description
1 polymer ?
#
loop_
_entity_poly.entity_id
_entity_poly.type
_entity_poly.pdbx_seq_one_letter_code
_entity_poly.pdbx_strand_id
1 'polypeptide(L)'
;MDDITSVVIDFLAEYEGVSPGELRSELEQDGRELPVDSLLVVEILTRIEERYHVAIPADREAAQATGSVRAFAAAVLDAIEERQQS
;
A
#
# COMPACT_ATOMS: atom_id res chain seq x y z
N MET A 1 0.28 -4.71 16.18
CA MET A 1 0.22 -3.47 15.39
C MET A 1 0.24 -3.92 13.94
N ASP A 2 -0.87 -3.74 13.23
CA ASP A 2 -0.91 -4.02 11.80
C ASP A 2 -0.04 -2.98 11.09
N ASP A 3 1.11 -3.44 10.60
CA ASP A 3 1.97 -2.65 9.71
C ASP A 3 1.14 -2.36 8.44
N ILE A 4 1.13 -1.11 7.98
CA ILE A 4 0.45 -0.72 6.73
C ILE A 4 0.89 -1.59 5.56
N THR A 5 2.16 -2.02 5.59
CA THR A 5 2.70 -3.01 4.64
C THR A 5 1.88 -4.30 4.63
N SER A 6 1.46 -4.79 5.80
CA SER A 6 0.62 -6.00 5.89
C SER A 6 -0.75 -5.76 5.29
N VAL A 7 -1.37 -4.61 5.55
CA VAL A 7 -2.69 -4.25 5.00
C VAL A 7 -2.64 -4.15 3.48
N VAL A 8 -1.60 -3.52 2.93
CA VAL A 8 -1.39 -3.41 1.49
C VAL A 8 -1.16 -4.79 0.86
N ILE A 9 -0.32 -5.64 1.48
CA ILE A 9 -0.07 -7.01 0.99
C ILE A 9 -1.33 -7.86 1.03
N ASP A 10 -2.09 -7.81 2.12
CA ASP A 10 -3.33 -8.60 2.27
C ASP A 10 -4.34 -8.19 1.20
N PHE A 11 -4.45 -6.90 0.91
CA PHE A 11 -5.32 -6.39 -0.15
C PHE A 11 -4.87 -6.82 -1.55
N LEU A 12 -3.58 -6.68 -1.85
CA LEU A 12 -3.03 -7.11 -3.14
C LEU A 12 -3.19 -8.62 -3.35
N ALA A 13 -3.01 -9.40 -2.29
CA ALA A 13 -3.21 -10.84 -2.32
C ALA A 13 -4.68 -11.21 -2.56
N GLU A 14 -5.62 -10.50 -1.92
CA GLU A 14 -7.06 -10.63 -2.18
C GLU A 14 -7.41 -10.28 -3.64
N TYR A 15 -6.82 -9.21 -4.18
CA TYR A 15 -7.05 -8.75 -5.56
C TYR A 15 -6.51 -9.72 -6.63
N GLU A 16 -5.29 -10.21 -6.45
CA GLU A 16 -4.63 -11.17 -7.35
C GLU A 16 -5.13 -12.63 -7.13
N GLY A 17 -5.88 -12.88 -6.06
CA GLY A 17 -6.35 -14.22 -5.69
C GLY A 17 -5.23 -15.15 -5.21
N VAL A 18 -4.16 -14.60 -4.65
CA VAL A 18 -3.00 -15.34 -4.12
C VAL A 18 -2.96 -15.30 -2.59
N SER A 19 -2.10 -16.12 -1.97
CA SER A 19 -1.91 -16.07 -0.51
C SER A 19 -1.11 -14.82 -0.11
N PRO A 20 -1.50 -14.09 0.96
CA PRO A 20 -0.71 -12.97 1.48
C PRO A 20 0.70 -13.38 1.90
N GLY A 21 0.87 -14.62 2.38
CA GLY A 21 2.18 -15.15 2.74
C GLY A 21 3.08 -15.39 1.53
N GLU A 22 2.51 -15.89 0.43
CA GLU A 22 3.23 -16.07 -0.84
C GLU A 22 3.60 -14.72 -1.44
N LEU A 23 2.65 -13.78 -1.49
CA LEU A 23 2.90 -12.44 -2.00
C LEU A 23 3.95 -11.70 -1.16
N ARG A 24 3.92 -11.83 0.17
CA ARG A 24 4.96 -11.27 1.04
C ARG A 24 6.33 -11.86 0.72
N SER A 25 6.42 -13.18 0.59
CA SER A 25 7.69 -13.84 0.25
C SER A 25 8.19 -13.42 -1.14
N GLU A 26 7.32 -13.28 -2.14
CA GLU A 26 7.71 -12.77 -3.46
C GLU A 26 8.23 -11.32 -3.41
N LEU A 27 7.56 -10.46 -2.64
CA LEU A 27 7.97 -9.06 -2.47
C LEU A 27 9.29 -8.93 -1.69
N GLU A 28 9.55 -9.83 -0.75
CA GLU A 28 10.81 -9.90 0.00
C GLU A 28 11.97 -10.50 -0.80
N GLN A 29 11.68 -11.42 -1.73
CA GLN A 29 12.69 -12.12 -2.52
C GLN A 29 13.10 -11.36 -3.79
N ASP A 30 12.13 -10.78 -4.52
CA ASP A 30 12.37 -10.25 -5.87
C ASP A 30 12.14 -8.73 -6.00
N GLY A 31 11.69 -8.04 -4.94
CA GLY A 31 11.36 -6.62 -5.05
C GLY A 31 10.39 -6.37 -6.20
N ARG A 32 9.43 -7.28 -6.38
CA ARG A 32 8.52 -7.33 -7.54
C ARG A 32 7.95 -5.93 -7.81
N GLU A 33 8.08 -5.49 -9.06
CA GLU A 33 7.43 -4.27 -9.52
C GLU A 33 5.93 -4.42 -9.31
N LEU A 34 5.35 -3.36 -8.77
CA LEU A 34 3.99 -3.34 -8.30
C LEU A 34 3.08 -3.25 -9.55
N PRO A 35 2.16 -4.20 -9.81
CA PRO A 35 1.16 -4.07 -10.86
C PRO A 35 0.07 -3.08 -10.39
N VAL A 36 0.45 -1.86 -10.02
CA VAL A 36 -0.50 -0.81 -9.66
C VAL A 36 -0.97 -0.15 -10.93
N ASP A 37 -2.07 -0.69 -11.44
CA ASP A 37 -2.96 0.12 -12.24
C ASP A 37 -3.46 1.29 -11.39
N SER A 38 -3.63 2.45 -12.03
CA SER A 38 -4.11 3.67 -11.37
C SER A 38 -5.41 3.50 -10.57
N LEU A 39 -6.26 2.52 -10.93
CA LEU A 39 -7.46 2.16 -10.17
C LEU A 39 -7.13 1.44 -8.85
N LEU A 40 -6.18 0.51 -8.89
CA LEU A 40 -5.76 -0.26 -7.72
C LEU A 40 -5.15 0.64 -6.64
N VAL A 41 -4.37 1.64 -7.05
CA VAL A 41 -3.82 2.67 -6.13
C VAL A 41 -4.95 3.36 -5.37
N VAL A 42 -5.99 3.80 -6.09
CA VAL A 42 -7.12 4.52 -5.51
C VAL A 42 -7.87 3.63 -4.52
N GLU A 43 -8.14 2.36 -4.86
CA GLU A 43 -8.82 1.43 -3.96
C GLU A 43 -8.02 1.14 -2.69
N ILE A 44 -6.71 0.95 -2.80
CA ILE A 44 -5.83 0.77 -1.64
C ILE A 44 -5.88 2.00 -0.74
N LEU A 45 -5.73 3.20 -1.31
CA LEU A 45 -5.78 4.45 -0.57
C LEU A 45 -7.12 4.61 0.15
N THR A 46 -8.25 4.42 -0.54
CA THR A 46 -9.58 4.52 0.06
C THR A 46 -9.74 3.55 1.24
N ARG A 47 -9.30 2.30 1.11
CA ARG A 47 -9.43 1.31 2.19
C ARG A 47 -8.55 1.65 3.40
N ILE A 48 -7.41 2.27 3.17
CA ILE A 48 -6.51 2.76 4.21
C ILE A 48 -7.09 4.00 4.89
N GLU A 49 -7.62 4.96 4.13
CA GLU A 49 -8.33 6.12 4.67
C GLU A 49 -9.49 5.71 5.57
N GLU A 50 -10.29 4.72 5.15
CA GLU A 50 -11.38 4.17 5.96
C GLU A 50 -10.87 3.47 7.22
N ARG A 51 -9.79 2.68 7.13
CA ARG A 51 -9.26 1.90 8.26
C ARG A 51 -8.58 2.77 9.30
N TYR A 52 -7.83 3.78 8.87
CA TYR A 52 -7.03 4.65 9.73
C TYR A 52 -7.69 6.01 10.00
N HIS A 53 -8.87 6.26 9.42
CA HIS A 53 -9.61 7.52 9.51
C HIS A 53 -8.76 8.75 9.14
N VAL A 54 -7.89 8.60 8.13
CA VAL A 54 -7.08 9.68 7.55
C VAL A 54 -7.57 10.04 6.16
N ALA A 55 -7.19 11.22 5.66
CA ALA A 55 -7.37 11.58 4.26
C ALA A 55 -5.99 11.68 3.60
N ILE A 56 -5.66 10.73 2.72
CA ILE A 56 -4.39 10.69 1.99
C ILE A 56 -4.62 11.36 0.64
N PRO A 57 -3.94 12.48 0.35
CA PRO A 57 -4.11 13.14 -0.93
C PRO A 57 -3.64 12.17 -2.02
N ALA A 58 -4.56 11.79 -2.91
CA ALA A 58 -4.28 10.96 -4.09
C ALA A 58 -3.40 11.67 -5.13
N ASP A 59 -2.79 12.80 -4.77
CA ASP A 59 -1.86 13.51 -5.62
C ASP A 59 -0.70 12.58 -6.01
N ARG A 60 -0.22 12.82 -7.22
CA ARG A 60 0.70 11.95 -7.96
C ARG A 60 1.95 11.52 -7.20
N GLU A 61 2.30 12.08 -6.04
CA GLU A 61 3.47 11.68 -5.23
C GLU A 61 3.28 10.30 -4.58
N ALA A 62 2.12 10.00 -3.98
CA ALA A 62 1.85 8.67 -3.43
C ALA A 62 1.76 7.60 -4.56
N ALA A 63 1.15 7.99 -5.68
CA ALA A 63 1.07 7.18 -6.89
C ALA A 63 2.39 7.10 -7.68
N GLN A 64 3.44 7.86 -7.31
CA GLN A 64 4.77 7.83 -7.94
C GLN A 64 5.79 6.98 -7.18
N ALA A 65 5.46 6.45 -5.99
CA ALA A 65 6.27 5.49 -5.23
C ALA A 65 6.32 4.09 -5.91
N THR A 66 6.45 4.08 -7.24
CA THR A 66 6.09 3.05 -8.21
C THR A 66 7.14 1.96 -8.41
N GLY A 67 8.18 1.91 -7.57
CA GLY A 67 9.21 0.89 -7.71
C GLY A 67 8.87 -0.44 -7.04
N SER A 68 8.12 -0.44 -5.92
CA SER A 68 7.84 -1.66 -5.16
C SER A 68 6.69 -1.48 -4.16
N VAL A 69 6.01 -2.58 -3.77
CA VAL A 69 4.99 -2.58 -2.69
C VAL A 69 5.51 -1.95 -1.41
N ARG A 70 6.78 -2.20 -1.06
CA ARG A 70 7.39 -1.65 0.14
C ARG A 70 7.51 -0.13 0.06
N ALA A 71 7.93 0.41 -1.08
CA ALA A 71 8.05 1.86 -1.28
C ALA A 71 6.66 2.54 -1.21
N PHE A 72 5.64 1.92 -1.81
CA PHE A 72 4.27 2.40 -1.72
C PHE A 72 3.73 2.35 -0.28
N ALA A 73 3.88 1.22 0.41
CA ALA A 73 3.43 1.06 1.79
C ALA A 73 4.14 2.02 2.75
N ALA A 74 5.45 2.25 2.56
CA ALA A 74 6.21 3.23 3.33
C ALA A 74 5.71 4.65 3.09
N ALA A 75 5.49 5.05 1.83
CA ALA A 75 4.95 6.38 1.51
C ALA A 75 3.57 6.62 2.13
N VAL A 76 2.72 5.58 2.15
CA VAL A 76 1.40 5.63 2.78
C VAL A 76 1.51 5.71 4.32
N LEU A 77 2.43 4.97 4.93
CA LEU A 77 2.71 5.05 6.36
C LEU A 77 3.20 6.45 6.76
N ASP A 78 4.19 6.99 6.03
CA ASP A 78 4.71 8.33 6.27
C ASP A 78 3.60 9.38 6.19
N ALA A 79 2.74 9.30 5.16
CA ALA A 79 1.59 10.19 5.01
C ALA A 79 0.57 10.08 6.15
N ILE A 80 0.37 8.88 6.71
CA ILE A 80 -0.49 8.67 7.88
C ILE A 80 0.13 9.28 9.13
N GLU A 81 1.42 9.04 9.37
CA GLU A 81 2.14 9.55 10.53
C GLU A 81 2.17 11.09 10.54
N GLU A 82 2.43 11.72 9.40
CA GLU A 82 2.40 13.18 9.25
C GLU A 82 1.02 13.77 9.62
N ARG A 83 -0.06 13.08 9.24
CA ARG A 83 -1.43 13.52 9.53
C ARG A 83 -1.87 13.27 10.96
N GLN A 84 -1.36 12.22 11.60
CA GLN A 84 -1.64 11.96 13.02
C GLN A 84 -0.88 12.89 13.97
N GLN A 85 0.22 13.50 13.51
CA GLN A 85 1.02 14.45 14.30
C GLN A 85 0.61 15.93 14.14
N SER A 86 -0.33 16.24 13.24
CA SER A 86 -0.88 17.60 13.03
C SER A 86 -2.13 17.90 13.84
#